data_AF-M3D5M0-F1
#
_entry.id   AF-M3D5M0-F1
#
_cell.length_a   1.000
_cell.length_b   1.000
_cell.length_c   1.000
_cell.angle_alpha   90.00
_cell.angle_beta   90.00
_cell.angle_gamma   90.00
#
_symmetry.space_group_name_H-M   'P 1'
#
loop_
_entity.id
_entity.type
_entity.pdbx_description
1 polymer ?
#
loop_
_entity_poly.entity_id
_entity_poly.type
_entity_poly.pdbx_seq_one_letter_code
_entity_poly.pdbx_strand_id
1 'polypeptide(L)'
;MSNSTGLSYSATLSQGLPPAKKQQSVETQSQSATSHARPQQQQQPDSQPPRYEPSPSHIPRTGAEEEENVYVLTLLTDKPLHDRMTSLRKKYFPQRINKLAAHLTLFHALPESKLDSVIIPTILDVTRRTAPFRVAATEPFRMKKGFAISVSTPHGGRQAQQIHRHLQEAWKADGQWLSDQDAGGCRVHYTLMNKVDDEVEVQNALDELKGYWKGDDGNAEGLALWRYDRGFWRWERKFSFRG
;
A
#
# COMPACT_ATOMS: atom_id res chain seq x y z
N MET A 1 7.09 -39.21 -0.56
CA MET A 1 7.80 -38.00 -1.02
C MET A 1 6.80 -36.87 -0.95
N SER A 2 6.91 -36.03 0.07
CA SER A 2 5.84 -35.13 0.52
C SER A 2 5.66 -33.93 -0.40
N ASN A 3 4.44 -33.78 -0.90
CA ASN A 3 3.93 -32.53 -1.47
C ASN A 3 3.72 -31.51 -0.34
N SER A 4 4.51 -30.44 -0.33
CA SER A 4 4.21 -29.22 0.44
C SER A 4 3.95 -28.08 -0.54
N THR A 5 2.71 -27.98 -0.98
CA THR A 5 2.18 -26.84 -1.73
C THR A 5 2.01 -25.67 -0.76
N GLY A 6 3.10 -24.92 -0.56
CA GLY A 6 3.07 -23.68 0.21
C GLY A 6 2.32 -22.61 -0.58
N LEU A 7 1.01 -22.50 -0.35
CA LEU A 7 0.21 -21.33 -0.71
C LEU A 7 0.92 -20.08 -0.17
N SER A 8 1.51 -19.30 -1.08
CA SER A 8 2.14 -18.02 -0.75
C SER A 8 1.12 -17.13 -0.08
N TYR A 9 1.49 -16.61 1.09
CA TYR A 9 0.78 -15.68 1.97
C TYR A 9 0.07 -14.50 1.27
N SER A 10 0.49 -14.17 0.04
CA SER A 10 -0.16 -13.21 -0.84
C SER A 10 -1.56 -13.59 -1.35
N ALA A 11 -1.91 -14.89 -1.43
CA ALA A 11 -3.24 -15.35 -1.85
C ALA A 11 -4.32 -15.11 -0.78
N THR A 12 -3.93 -15.03 0.50
CA THR A 12 -4.85 -14.76 1.62
C THR A 12 -5.33 -13.30 1.63
N LEU A 13 -4.69 -12.41 0.88
CA LEU A 13 -5.03 -10.98 0.81
C LEU A 13 -5.88 -10.62 -0.43
N SER A 14 -6.02 -11.52 -1.41
CA SER A 14 -6.88 -11.31 -2.59
C SER A 14 -8.35 -11.70 -2.39
N GLN A 15 -8.70 -12.46 -1.35
CA GLN A 15 -10.10 -12.80 -1.06
C GLN A 15 -10.79 -11.69 -0.26
N GLY A 16 -11.19 -10.64 -0.96
CA GLY A 16 -12.24 -9.72 -0.50
C GLY A 16 -13.61 -10.42 -0.55
N LEU A 17 -14.43 -10.14 0.47
CA LEU A 17 -15.80 -10.58 0.74
C LEU A 17 -16.72 -10.77 -0.50
N PRO A 18 -17.71 -11.69 -0.43
CA PRO A 18 -18.65 -11.96 -1.53
C PRO A 18 -19.60 -10.77 -1.81
N PRO A 19 -20.08 -10.61 -3.06
CA PRO A 19 -20.94 -9.48 -3.42
C PRO A 19 -22.31 -9.57 -2.74
N ALA A 20 -22.79 -8.42 -2.24
CA ALA A 20 -24.13 -8.28 -1.68
C ALA A 20 -25.19 -8.58 -2.76
N LYS A 21 -26.16 -9.45 -2.41
CA LYS A 21 -27.30 -9.81 -3.25
C LYS A 21 -28.14 -8.57 -3.58
N LYS A 22 -28.39 -8.33 -4.87
CA LYS A 22 -29.46 -7.43 -5.34
C LYS A 22 -30.80 -8.03 -4.94
N GLN A 23 -31.53 -7.38 -4.03
CA GLN A 23 -32.96 -7.62 -3.86
C GLN A 23 -33.73 -6.84 -4.92
N GLN A 24 -34.47 -7.59 -5.74
CA GLN A 24 -35.57 -7.09 -6.56
C GLN A 24 -36.72 -6.64 -5.65
N SER A 25 -37.39 -5.55 -6.00
CA SER A 25 -38.72 -5.25 -5.47
C SER A 25 -39.68 -4.95 -6.63
N VAL A 26 -40.79 -5.68 -6.58
CA VAL A 26 -41.91 -5.80 -7.50
C VAL A 26 -42.85 -4.59 -7.34
N GLU A 27 -43.55 -4.25 -8.42
CA GLU A 27 -44.67 -3.28 -8.50
C GLU A 27 -45.82 -3.63 -7.54
N THR A 28 -46.58 -2.63 -7.05
CA THR A 28 -48.06 -2.61 -7.09
C THR A 28 -48.60 -1.18 -6.85
N GLN A 29 -49.65 -0.89 -7.62
CA GLN A 29 -50.47 0.31 -7.82
C GLN A 29 -51.35 0.83 -6.66
N SER A 30 -51.77 2.11 -6.80
CA SER A 30 -53.06 2.76 -6.42
C SER A 30 -53.41 2.94 -4.92
N GLN A 31 -54.05 4.01 -4.40
CA GLN A 31 -54.84 5.12 -4.97
C GLN A 31 -55.05 6.26 -3.91
N SER A 32 -55.16 7.50 -4.41
CA SER A 32 -55.97 8.67 -3.96
C SER A 32 -55.95 9.21 -2.51
N ALA A 33 -55.52 10.48 -2.37
CA ALA A 33 -56.35 11.67 -2.07
C ALA A 33 -55.76 12.66 -1.04
N THR A 34 -56.06 13.94 -1.31
CA THR A 34 -56.02 15.15 -0.49
C THR A 34 -54.69 15.91 -0.30
N SER A 35 -54.74 17.10 -0.88
CA SER A 35 -53.80 18.22 -0.89
C SER A 35 -53.73 18.94 0.47
N HIS A 36 -52.53 19.06 1.02
CA HIS A 36 -52.16 20.22 1.84
C HIS A 36 -50.71 20.60 1.55
N ALA A 37 -50.52 21.87 1.21
CA ALA A 37 -49.25 22.47 0.82
C ALA A 37 -48.21 22.36 1.95
N ARG A 38 -46.99 21.92 1.60
CA ARG A 38 -45.82 21.89 2.47
C ARG A 38 -44.64 22.56 1.75
N PRO A 39 -43.79 23.32 2.44
CA PRO A 39 -42.83 24.23 1.81
C PRO A 39 -41.76 23.48 1.01
N GLN A 40 -41.29 24.09 -0.08
CA GLN A 40 -40.19 23.62 -0.90
C GLN A 40 -38.94 23.33 -0.05
N GLN A 41 -38.68 22.06 0.23
CA GLN A 41 -37.35 21.60 0.60
C GLN A 41 -36.49 21.63 -0.67
N GLN A 42 -35.56 22.57 -0.72
CA GLN A 42 -34.44 22.53 -1.64
C GLN A 42 -33.74 21.18 -1.50
N GLN A 43 -33.88 20.34 -2.54
CA GLN A 43 -33.09 19.14 -2.70
C GLN A 43 -31.62 19.57 -2.74
N GLN A 44 -30.89 19.26 -1.67
CA GLN A 44 -29.43 19.31 -1.71
C GLN A 44 -28.98 18.35 -2.81
N PRO A 45 -28.14 18.79 -3.77
CA PRO A 45 -27.60 17.87 -4.75
C PRO A 45 -26.81 16.79 -4.02
N ASP A 46 -27.06 15.53 -4.39
CA ASP A 46 -26.26 14.37 -4.01
C ASP A 46 -24.78 14.75 -4.10
N SER A 47 -24.16 14.96 -2.95
CA SER A 47 -22.74 15.24 -2.87
C SER A 47 -22.05 13.92 -3.17
N GLN A 48 -21.63 13.76 -4.43
CA GLN A 48 -20.70 12.71 -4.81
C GLN A 48 -19.54 12.74 -3.81
N PRO A 49 -19.14 11.58 -3.23
CA PRO A 49 -18.00 11.55 -2.35
C PRO A 49 -16.80 12.14 -3.10
N PRO A 50 -16.00 13.00 -2.45
CA PRO A 50 -14.92 13.71 -3.13
C PRO A 50 -14.05 12.70 -3.86
N ARG A 51 -13.87 12.91 -5.17
CA ARG A 51 -12.88 12.15 -5.96
C ARG A 51 -11.54 12.40 -5.29
N TYR A 52 -10.95 11.35 -4.74
CA TYR A 52 -9.61 11.40 -4.19
C TYR A 52 -8.65 11.56 -5.38
N GLU A 53 -8.30 12.79 -5.70
CA GLU A 53 -7.22 13.08 -6.64
C GLU A 53 -5.89 12.72 -5.95
N PRO A 54 -5.07 11.83 -6.52
CA PRO A 54 -3.73 11.56 -6.02
C PRO A 54 -2.93 12.88 -5.97
N SER A 55 -2.04 13.02 -4.98
CA SER A 55 -1.11 14.15 -4.98
C SER A 55 -0.30 14.14 -6.28
N PRO A 56 -0.05 15.29 -6.94
CA PRO A 56 0.74 15.34 -8.17
C PRO A 56 2.11 14.67 -8.06
N SER A 57 2.68 14.61 -6.85
CA SER A 57 3.93 13.91 -6.53
C SER A 57 3.88 12.38 -6.70
N HIS A 58 2.68 11.80 -6.83
CA HIS A 58 2.42 10.36 -7.00
C HIS A 58 2.16 9.98 -8.45
N ILE A 59 2.16 10.92 -9.39
CA ILE A 59 1.78 10.67 -10.78
C ILE A 59 3.04 10.31 -11.59
N PRO A 60 3.07 9.15 -12.28
CA PRO A 60 4.15 8.83 -13.22
C PRO A 60 4.21 9.84 -14.38
N ARG A 61 5.40 10.05 -14.93
CA ARG A 61 5.66 11.05 -15.97
C ARG A 61 5.80 10.42 -17.36
N THR A 62 4.83 9.59 -17.75
CA THR A 62 4.92 8.84 -19.01
C THR A 62 4.48 9.63 -20.24
N GLY A 63 3.86 10.81 -20.07
CA GLY A 63 3.41 11.67 -21.16
C GLY A 63 2.21 11.13 -21.95
N ALA A 64 1.74 9.92 -21.65
CA ALA A 64 0.48 9.38 -22.14
C ALA A 64 -0.69 9.98 -21.36
N GLU A 65 -1.82 10.22 -22.02
CA GLU A 65 -3.08 10.58 -21.38
C GLU A 65 -3.41 9.51 -20.32
N GLU A 66 -3.34 9.91 -19.04
CA GLU A 66 -3.63 9.14 -17.82
C GLU A 66 -3.34 7.63 -17.90
N GLU A 67 -2.17 7.21 -17.39
CA GLU A 67 -1.90 5.79 -17.08
C GLU A 67 -3.06 5.21 -16.25
N GLU A 68 -3.90 4.38 -16.88
CA GLU A 68 -5.12 3.85 -16.27
C GLU A 68 -4.79 3.00 -15.03
N ASN A 69 -3.65 2.30 -15.05
CA ASN A 69 -3.16 1.51 -13.93
C ASN A 69 -1.73 1.92 -13.56
N VAL A 70 -1.50 1.97 -12.24
CA VAL A 70 -0.15 2.11 -11.67
C VAL A 70 0.11 1.00 -10.67
N TYR A 71 1.38 0.68 -10.48
CA TYR A 71 1.82 -0.43 -9.65
C TYR A 71 2.67 0.05 -8.48
N VAL A 72 2.52 -0.61 -7.34
CA VAL A 72 3.33 -0.41 -6.14
C VAL A 72 4.34 -1.55 -6.04
N LEU A 73 5.59 -1.23 -5.71
CA LEU A 73 6.61 -2.23 -5.42
C LEU A 73 6.98 -2.17 -3.94
N THR A 74 6.91 -3.32 -3.27
CA THR A 74 7.23 -3.44 -1.84
C THR A 74 8.34 -4.45 -1.60
N LEU A 75 9.12 -4.25 -0.53
CA LEU A 75 9.98 -5.28 0.03
C LEU A 75 9.11 -6.32 0.76
N LEU A 76 9.26 -7.60 0.41
CA LEU A 76 8.53 -8.70 1.02
C LEU A 76 9.34 -9.26 2.20
N THR A 77 8.75 -9.23 3.39
CA THR A 77 9.31 -9.85 4.59
C THR A 77 8.71 -11.22 4.85
N ASP A 78 9.39 -12.02 5.67
CA ASP A 78 8.87 -13.30 6.16
C ASP A 78 7.51 -13.12 6.84
N LYS A 79 6.76 -14.22 6.86
CA LYS A 79 5.40 -14.24 7.39
C LYS A 79 5.34 -13.81 8.88
N PRO A 80 6.22 -14.30 9.77
CA PRO A 80 6.17 -13.92 11.18
C PRO A 80 6.31 -12.40 11.42
N LEU A 81 7.32 -11.76 10.82
CA LEU A 81 7.50 -10.31 10.96
C LEU A 81 6.32 -9.55 10.34
N HIS A 82 5.87 -9.98 9.16
CA HIS A 82 4.75 -9.34 8.49
C HIS A 82 3.45 -9.41 9.32
N ASP A 83 3.12 -10.55 9.92
CA ASP A 83 1.91 -10.72 10.74
C ASP A 83 1.93 -9.82 11.98
N ARG A 84 3.10 -9.71 12.65
CA ARG A 84 3.27 -8.84 13.82
C ARG A 84 3.15 -7.37 13.44
N MET A 85 3.77 -6.94 12.35
CA MET A 85 3.64 -5.56 11.86
C MET A 85 2.21 -5.23 11.43
N THR A 86 1.52 -6.19 10.80
CA THR A 86 0.12 -6.06 10.41
C THR A 86 -0.80 -5.96 11.63
N SER A 87 -0.48 -6.68 12.71
CA SER A 87 -1.23 -6.59 13.96
C SER A 87 -1.10 -5.22 14.60
N LEU A 88 0.10 -4.63 14.64
CA LEU A 88 0.30 -3.26 15.09
C LEU A 88 -0.46 -2.25 14.22
N ARG A 89 -0.40 -2.41 12.90
CA ARG A 89 -1.13 -1.53 11.98
C ARG A 89 -2.64 -1.64 12.18
N LYS A 90 -3.17 -2.84 12.39
CA LYS A 90 -4.62 -3.02 12.70
C LYS A 90 -5.01 -2.37 14.02
N LYS A 91 -4.10 -2.35 15.01
CA LYS A 91 -4.31 -1.69 16.30
C LYS A 91 -4.36 -0.16 16.16
N TYR A 92 -3.43 0.43 15.42
CA TYR A 92 -3.22 1.89 15.41
C TYR A 92 -3.79 2.63 14.20
N PHE A 93 -3.94 1.98 13.05
CA PHE A 93 -4.44 2.66 11.85
C PHE A 93 -5.96 2.81 11.95
N PRO A 94 -6.53 3.99 11.64
CA PRO A 94 -7.98 4.20 11.73
C PRO A 94 -8.76 3.15 10.92
N GLN A 95 -9.56 2.34 11.61
CA GLN A 95 -10.15 1.12 11.05
C GLN A 95 -11.00 1.38 9.81
N ARG A 96 -11.76 2.49 9.78
CA ARG A 96 -12.65 2.84 8.64
C ARG A 96 -11.90 3.05 7.31
N ILE A 97 -10.61 3.37 7.36
CA ILE A 97 -9.79 3.65 6.18
C ILE A 97 -8.59 2.70 6.04
N ASN A 98 -8.43 1.73 6.95
CA ASN A 98 -7.33 0.77 6.88
C ASN A 98 -7.65 -0.36 5.88
N LYS A 99 -7.23 -0.17 4.62
CA LYS A 99 -7.45 -1.14 3.53
C LYS A 99 -6.31 -2.14 3.33
N LEU A 100 -5.17 -1.96 4.00
CA LEU A 100 -3.92 -2.65 3.68
C LEU A 100 -3.29 -3.29 4.93
N ALA A 101 -2.62 -4.41 4.72
CA ALA A 101 -1.66 -4.98 5.67
C ALA A 101 -0.42 -4.07 5.81
N ALA A 102 0.42 -4.32 6.82
CA ALA A 102 1.67 -3.58 6.98
C ALA A 102 2.64 -3.94 5.85
N HIS A 103 3.38 -2.94 5.35
CA HIS A 103 4.22 -3.09 4.16
C HIS A 103 5.41 -2.15 4.22
N LEU A 104 6.45 -2.47 3.43
CA LEU A 104 7.63 -1.65 3.21
C LEU A 104 7.68 -1.22 1.74
N THR A 105 7.20 -0.02 1.45
CA THR A 105 7.12 0.49 0.07
C THR A 105 8.49 0.93 -0.43
N LEU A 106 8.86 0.47 -1.62
CA LEU A 106 10.02 0.96 -2.38
C LEU A 106 9.58 1.99 -3.43
N PHE A 107 8.54 1.67 -4.21
CA PHE A 107 7.99 2.54 -5.24
C PHE A 107 6.46 2.60 -5.14
N HIS A 108 5.87 3.75 -5.46
CA HIS A 108 4.46 4.07 -5.18
C HIS A 108 3.59 4.07 -6.42
N ALA A 109 4.15 4.43 -7.58
CA ALA A 109 3.41 4.54 -8.83
C ALA A 109 4.32 4.21 -10.02
N LEU A 110 4.44 2.93 -10.31
CA LEU A 110 5.12 2.42 -11.50
C LEU A 110 4.09 2.31 -12.65
N PRO A 111 4.38 2.88 -13.84
CA PRO A 111 3.45 2.88 -14.95
C PRO A 111 3.26 1.50 -15.58
N GLU A 112 2.02 1.17 -15.95
CA GLU A 112 1.69 -0.07 -16.67
C GLU A 112 2.37 -0.13 -18.03
N SER A 113 2.48 1.00 -18.73
CA SER A 113 3.10 1.08 -20.06
C SER A 113 4.57 0.62 -20.10
N LYS A 114 5.24 0.61 -18.94
CA LYS A 114 6.64 0.20 -18.76
C LYS A 114 6.79 -1.18 -18.12
N LEU A 115 5.68 -1.86 -17.82
CA LEU A 115 5.70 -3.00 -16.92
C LEU A 115 6.48 -4.18 -17.50
N ASP A 116 6.09 -4.63 -18.69
CA ASP A 116 6.70 -5.79 -19.35
C ASP A 116 8.03 -5.46 -20.04
N SER A 117 8.17 -4.21 -20.51
CA SER A 117 9.33 -3.79 -21.30
C SER A 117 10.58 -3.54 -20.43
N VAL A 118 10.43 -2.94 -19.25
CA VAL A 118 11.58 -2.55 -18.42
C VAL A 118 11.42 -2.86 -16.93
N ILE A 119 10.24 -2.67 -16.33
CA ILE A 119 10.06 -2.85 -14.87
C ILE A 119 10.28 -4.30 -14.44
N ILE A 120 9.51 -5.25 -15.00
CA ILE A 120 9.59 -6.67 -14.64
C ILE A 120 10.97 -7.26 -14.94
N PRO A 121 11.57 -7.05 -16.13
CA PRO A 121 12.93 -7.51 -16.42
C PRO A 121 13.96 -7.00 -15.41
N THR A 122 13.90 -5.72 -15.04
CA THR A 122 14.84 -5.12 -14.07
C THR A 122 14.64 -5.71 -12.67
N ILE A 123 13.40 -5.92 -12.23
CA ILE A 123 13.10 -6.54 -10.93
C ILE A 123 13.64 -7.98 -10.88
N LEU A 124 13.45 -8.76 -11.94
CA LEU A 124 13.97 -10.14 -12.04
C LEU A 124 15.49 -10.17 -11.95
N ASP A 125 16.15 -9.24 -12.64
CA ASP A 125 17.60 -9.15 -12.63
C ASP A 125 18.17 -8.78 -11.24
N VAL A 126 17.59 -7.77 -10.59
CA VAL A 126 17.99 -7.36 -9.23
C VAL A 126 17.74 -8.49 -8.22
N THR A 127 16.57 -9.12 -8.28
CA THR A 127 16.20 -10.19 -7.32
C THR A 127 17.04 -11.45 -7.50
N ARG A 128 17.47 -11.76 -8.73
CA ARG A 128 18.39 -12.86 -9.02
C ARG A 128 19.74 -12.69 -8.33
N ARG A 129 20.26 -11.47 -8.22
CA ARG A 129 21.59 -11.16 -7.65
C ARG A 129 21.54 -10.80 -6.15
N THR A 130 20.35 -10.78 -5.57
CA THR A 130 20.14 -10.41 -4.18
C THR A 130 19.86 -11.67 -3.38
N ALA A 131 20.64 -11.92 -2.33
CA ALA A 131 20.34 -12.95 -1.34
C ALA A 131 19.31 -12.43 -0.31
N PRO A 132 18.46 -13.29 0.28
CA PRO A 132 17.65 -12.91 1.44
C PRO A 132 18.51 -12.29 2.55
N PHE A 133 17.96 -11.30 3.25
CA PHE A 133 18.72 -10.55 4.28
C PHE A 133 17.85 -10.18 5.48
N ARG A 134 18.49 -10.02 6.65
CA ARG A 134 17.80 -9.61 7.87
C ARG A 134 17.24 -8.19 7.76
N VAL A 135 16.02 -8.01 8.24
CA VAL A 135 15.32 -6.73 8.40
C VAL A 135 14.97 -6.57 9.86
N ALA A 136 15.34 -5.43 10.46
CA ALA A 136 14.96 -5.09 11.83
C ALA A 136 14.08 -3.83 11.83
N ALA A 137 12.86 -3.95 12.37
CA ALA A 137 11.96 -2.84 12.65
C ALA A 137 12.27 -2.30 14.05
N THR A 138 12.81 -1.08 14.17
CA THR A 138 13.43 -0.61 15.42
C THR A 138 12.71 0.56 16.07
N GLU A 139 12.76 1.76 15.48
CA GLU A 139 12.37 2.97 16.21
C GLU A 139 11.03 3.51 15.72
N PRO A 140 10.03 3.66 16.61
CA PRO A 140 8.84 4.43 16.32
C PRO A 140 9.18 5.91 16.16
N PHE A 141 8.71 6.53 15.08
CA PHE A 141 8.94 7.95 14.82
C PHE A 141 7.67 8.64 14.33
N ARG A 142 7.58 9.94 14.65
CA ARG A 142 6.44 10.78 14.32
C ARG A 142 6.40 11.13 12.84
N MET A 143 5.20 11.15 12.26
CA MET A 143 4.90 11.70 10.94
C MET A 143 3.90 12.86 11.09
N LYS A 144 3.68 13.62 10.01
CA LYS A 144 2.77 14.79 10.04
C LYS A 144 1.35 14.43 10.48
N LYS A 145 0.77 13.34 9.97
CA LYS A 145 -0.60 12.89 10.25
C LYS A 145 -0.66 11.47 10.81
N GLY A 146 0.34 11.07 11.61
CA GLY A 146 0.47 9.71 12.11
C GLY A 146 1.87 9.36 12.62
N PHE A 147 2.21 8.07 12.60
CA PHE A 147 3.53 7.57 12.97
C PHE A 147 3.85 6.22 12.30
N ALA A 148 5.13 5.86 12.33
CA ALA A 148 5.65 4.65 11.72
C ALA A 148 6.77 4.04 12.55
N ILE A 149 7.14 2.79 12.24
CA ILE A 149 8.36 2.14 12.74
C ILE A 149 9.40 2.11 11.63
N SER A 150 10.60 2.59 11.92
CA SER A 150 11.72 2.59 10.97
C SER A 150 12.30 1.19 10.79
N VAL A 151 12.85 0.93 9.60
CA VAL A 151 13.79 -0.19 9.40
C VAL A 151 15.19 0.31 9.68
N SER A 152 15.92 -0.44 10.51
CA SER A 152 17.30 -0.14 10.90
C SER A 152 18.25 -0.06 9.70
N THR A 153 19.08 0.98 9.64
CA THR A 153 20.05 1.15 8.54
C THR A 153 21.05 -0.02 8.44
N PRO A 154 21.70 -0.48 9.53
CA PRO A 154 22.56 -1.67 9.48
C PRO A 154 21.82 -2.99 9.17
N HIS A 155 20.53 -3.08 9.47
CA HIS A 155 19.75 -4.32 9.37
C HIS A 155 18.54 -4.14 8.47
N GLY A 156 18.80 -4.14 7.16
CA GLY A 156 17.79 -4.16 6.10
C GLY A 156 17.60 -2.81 5.40
N GLY A 157 17.78 -1.69 6.10
CA GLY A 157 17.59 -0.35 5.54
C GLY A 157 18.59 -0.03 4.42
N ARG A 158 19.87 -0.35 4.61
CA ARG A 158 20.90 -0.14 3.59
C ARG A 158 20.67 -1.02 2.36
N GLN A 159 20.30 -2.29 2.56
CA GLN A 159 19.99 -3.22 1.48
C GLN A 159 18.77 -2.75 0.68
N ALA A 160 17.70 -2.32 1.35
CA ALA A 160 16.52 -1.75 0.70
C ALA A 160 16.85 -0.50 -0.14
N GLN A 161 17.72 0.38 0.38
CA GLN A 161 18.22 1.55 -0.34
C GLN A 161 19.04 1.17 -1.59
N GLN A 162 19.88 0.15 -1.50
CA GLN A 162 20.67 -0.35 -2.64
C GLN A 162 19.76 -0.95 -3.72
N ILE A 163 18.79 -1.78 -3.32
CA ILE A 163 17.79 -2.35 -4.24
C ILE A 163 17.01 -1.24 -4.94
N HIS A 164 16.48 -0.28 -4.18
CA HIS A 164 15.77 0.86 -4.75
C HIS A 164 16.65 1.66 -5.72
N ARG A 165 17.91 1.93 -5.35
CA ARG A 165 18.84 2.67 -6.21
C ARG A 165 19.10 1.93 -7.53
N HIS A 166 19.40 0.63 -7.48
CA HIS A 166 19.66 -0.14 -8.70
C HIS A 166 18.45 -0.18 -9.64
N LEU A 167 17.24 -0.37 -9.09
CA LEU A 167 16.00 -0.30 -9.87
C LEU A 167 15.81 1.09 -10.47
N GLN A 168 15.97 2.13 -9.66
CA GLN A 168 15.79 3.52 -10.07
C GLN A 168 16.79 3.94 -11.16
N GLU A 169 18.06 3.56 -11.05
CA GLU A 169 19.10 3.86 -12.04
C GLU A 169 18.79 3.22 -13.39
N ALA A 170 18.40 1.95 -13.40
CA ALA A 170 18.02 1.25 -14.62
C ALA A 170 16.79 1.88 -15.30
N TRP A 171 15.80 2.29 -14.50
CA TRP A 171 14.59 2.93 -15.01
C TRP A 171 14.81 4.35 -15.52
N LYS A 172 15.66 5.14 -14.85
CA LYS A 172 16.07 6.46 -15.32
C LYS A 172 16.88 6.39 -16.63
N ALA A 173 17.59 5.30 -16.88
CA ALA A 173 18.31 5.08 -18.13
C ALA A 173 17.38 4.80 -19.33
N ASP A 174 16.20 4.22 -19.08
CA ASP A 174 15.15 4.06 -20.11
C ASP A 174 14.44 5.38 -20.42
N GLY A 175 14.22 6.22 -19.41
CA GLY A 175 13.66 7.57 -19.58
C GLY A 175 13.18 8.20 -18.29
N GLN A 176 12.68 9.44 -18.38
CA GLN A 176 12.27 10.24 -17.23
C GLN A 176 10.77 10.06 -16.90
N TRP A 177 10.36 8.83 -16.60
CA TRP A 177 8.94 8.50 -16.35
C TRP A 177 8.58 8.25 -14.88
N LEU A 178 9.55 8.23 -13.98
CA LEU A 178 9.28 8.13 -12.55
C LEU A 178 8.63 9.42 -12.00
N SER A 179 7.68 9.24 -11.07
CA SER A 179 7.13 10.32 -10.26
C SER A 179 8.23 11.01 -9.43
N ASP A 180 7.99 12.22 -8.92
CA ASP A 180 8.94 12.89 -8.03
C ASP A 180 9.27 12.07 -6.79
N GLN A 181 8.25 11.43 -6.21
CA GLN A 181 8.44 10.61 -5.03
C GLN A 181 9.33 9.40 -5.33
N ASP A 182 9.07 8.72 -6.44
CA ASP A 182 9.79 7.50 -6.84
C ASP A 182 11.16 7.80 -7.45
N ALA A 183 11.39 9.02 -7.94
CA ALA A 183 12.70 9.51 -8.36
C ALA A 183 13.60 9.96 -7.19
N GLY A 184 13.02 10.14 -6.00
CA GLY A 184 13.68 10.56 -4.76
C GLY A 184 14.43 9.44 -4.04
N GLY A 185 14.77 9.68 -2.77
CA GLY A 185 15.44 8.71 -1.90
C GLY A 185 14.46 7.74 -1.21
N CYS A 186 14.94 6.54 -0.90
CA CYS A 186 14.14 5.52 -0.22
C CYS A 186 14.54 5.34 1.24
N ARG A 187 13.58 5.48 2.16
CA ARG A 187 13.72 5.12 3.57
C ARG A 187 12.49 4.32 3.98
N VAL A 188 12.60 3.00 3.88
CA VAL A 188 11.51 2.09 4.16
C VAL A 188 11.13 2.11 5.64
N HIS A 189 9.83 2.04 5.90
CA HIS A 189 9.25 2.06 7.24
C HIS A 189 7.88 1.39 7.20
N TYR A 190 7.43 0.86 8.33
CA TYR A 190 6.07 0.37 8.50
C TYR A 190 5.19 1.50 9.00
N THR A 191 4.31 2.03 8.16
CA THR A 191 3.29 3.00 8.59
C THR A 191 2.24 2.30 9.46
N LEU A 192 2.13 2.73 10.72
CA LEU A 192 1.17 2.18 11.67
C LEU A 192 -0.06 3.07 11.84
N MET A 193 0.10 4.38 11.69
CA MET A 193 -0.99 5.35 11.71
C MET A 193 -0.73 6.42 10.66
N ASN A 194 -1.75 6.81 9.89
CA ASN A 194 -1.70 7.93 8.96
C ASN A 194 -3.11 8.49 8.72
N LYS A 195 -3.21 9.70 8.17
CA LYS A 195 -4.46 10.41 7.88
C LYS A 195 -5.29 10.72 9.13
N VAL A 196 -4.62 10.97 10.26
CA VAL A 196 -5.22 11.47 11.50
C VAL A 196 -4.81 12.93 11.69
N ASP A 197 -5.80 13.80 11.83
CA ASP A 197 -5.59 15.26 11.99
C ASP A 197 -5.43 15.68 13.46
N ASP A 198 -5.95 14.88 14.40
CA ASP A 198 -5.79 15.13 15.83
C ASP A 198 -4.35 14.80 16.26
N GLU A 199 -3.55 15.83 16.50
CA GLU A 199 -2.14 15.66 16.87
C GLU A 199 -1.96 14.99 18.25
N VAL A 200 -2.89 15.22 19.18
CA VAL A 200 -2.89 14.67 20.54
C VAL A 200 -3.19 13.18 20.49
N GLU A 201 -4.18 12.76 19.69
CA GLU A 201 -4.48 11.33 19.45
C GLU A 201 -3.23 10.60 18.93
N VAL A 202 -2.58 11.16 17.90
CA VAL A 202 -1.37 10.56 17.33
C VAL A 202 -0.23 10.52 18.36
N GLN A 203 -0.12 11.54 19.23
CA GLN A 203 0.95 11.62 20.22
C GLN A 203 0.77 10.57 21.32
N ASN A 204 -0.45 10.47 21.87
CA ASN A 204 -0.80 9.46 22.87
C ASN A 204 -0.57 8.04 22.35
N ALA A 205 -0.99 7.74 21.12
CA ALA A 205 -0.79 6.43 20.51
C ALA A 205 0.70 6.11 20.25
N LEU A 206 1.49 7.11 19.85
CA LEU A 206 2.93 6.94 19.69
C LEU A 206 3.64 6.69 21.03
N ASP A 207 3.26 7.41 22.09
CA ASP A 207 3.85 7.24 23.42
C ASP A 207 3.47 5.89 24.05
N GLU A 208 2.22 5.45 23.86
CA GLU A 208 1.80 4.10 24.22
C GLU A 208 2.70 3.05 23.53
N LEU A 209 2.88 3.14 22.21
CA LEU A 209 3.73 2.23 21.46
C LEU A 209 5.17 2.25 21.99
N LYS A 210 5.75 3.44 22.22
CA LYS A 210 7.11 3.58 22.76
C LYS A 210 7.27 2.97 24.16
N GLY A 211 6.21 2.93 24.96
CA GLY A 211 6.22 2.33 26.30
C GLY A 211 6.54 0.84 26.29
N TYR A 212 6.10 0.10 25.27
CA TYR A 212 6.25 -1.36 25.21
C TYR A 212 7.06 -1.88 24.02
N TRP A 213 7.26 -1.09 22.97
CA TRP A 213 7.98 -1.54 21.77
C TRP A 213 9.48 -1.70 22.04
N LYS A 214 10.03 -2.88 21.70
CA LYS A 214 11.45 -3.23 21.88
C LYS A 214 12.17 -3.54 20.56
N GLY A 215 11.52 -3.28 19.44
CA GLY A 215 11.99 -3.73 18.13
C GLY A 215 11.58 -5.17 17.83
N ASP A 216 11.68 -5.52 16.55
CA ASP A 216 11.35 -6.84 16.04
C ASP A 216 12.13 -7.08 14.74
N ASP A 217 12.33 -8.33 14.37
CA ASP A 217 13.09 -8.68 13.19
C ASP A 217 12.60 -9.94 12.48
N GLY A 218 13.10 -10.09 11.26
CA GLY A 218 12.81 -11.18 10.34
C GLY A 218 13.70 -11.05 9.11
N ASN A 219 13.32 -11.69 8.02
CA ASN A 219 14.05 -11.67 6.77
C ASN A 219 13.26 -10.99 5.66
N ALA A 220 13.93 -10.22 4.81
CA ALA A 220 13.43 -9.90 3.49
C ALA A 220 13.72 -11.06 2.54
N GLU A 221 12.68 -11.56 1.89
CA GLU A 221 12.73 -12.76 1.04
C GLU A 221 12.54 -12.44 -0.45
N GLY A 222 12.21 -11.19 -0.78
CA GLY A 222 11.98 -10.79 -2.15
C GLY A 222 11.28 -9.45 -2.29
N LEU A 223 10.71 -9.25 -3.47
CA LEU A 223 9.88 -8.11 -3.81
C LEU A 223 8.47 -8.58 -4.18
N ALA A 224 7.50 -7.70 -3.98
CA ALA A 224 6.11 -7.92 -4.37
C ALA A 224 5.58 -6.71 -5.13
N LEU A 225 4.98 -6.98 -6.28
CA LEU A 225 4.33 -6.01 -7.14
C LEU A 225 2.82 -6.08 -6.93
N TRP A 226 2.18 -4.92 -6.87
CA TRP A 226 0.75 -4.78 -6.62
C TRP A 226 0.15 -3.76 -7.58
N ARG A 227 -1.00 -4.06 -8.18
CA ARG A 227 -1.76 -3.06 -8.94
C ARG A 227 -2.55 -2.17 -7.97
N TYR A 228 -2.43 -0.86 -8.13
CA TYR A 228 -3.20 0.10 -7.35
C TYR A 228 -4.62 0.25 -7.92
N ASP A 229 -5.63 0.02 -7.08
CA ASP A 229 -7.05 0.07 -7.44
C ASP A 229 -7.81 0.90 -6.39
N ARG A 230 -7.90 2.21 -6.60
CA ARG A 230 -8.69 3.14 -5.75
C ARG A 230 -8.43 2.98 -4.23
N GLY A 231 -7.16 2.84 -3.89
CA GLY A 231 -6.69 2.66 -2.50
C GLY A 231 -6.64 1.20 -2.01
N PHE A 232 -7.05 0.23 -2.83
CA PHE A 232 -6.76 -1.18 -2.65
C PHE A 232 -5.51 -1.57 -3.44
N TRP A 233 -4.77 -2.54 -2.94
CA TRP A 233 -3.63 -3.12 -3.64
C TRP A 233 -4.01 -4.54 -4.05
N ARG A 234 -4.10 -4.77 -5.36
CA ARG A 234 -4.35 -6.09 -5.92
C ARG A 234 -3.02 -6.78 -6.11
N TRP A 235 -2.91 -8.00 -5.62
CA TRP A 235 -1.72 -8.82 -5.83
C TRP A 235 -1.45 -9.02 -7.32
N GLU A 236 -0.21 -8.76 -7.76
CA GLU A 236 0.23 -9.00 -9.12
C GLU A 236 1.24 -10.15 -9.14
N ARG A 237 2.44 -9.94 -8.55
CA ARG A 237 3.55 -10.88 -8.70
C ARG A 237 4.55 -10.84 -7.55
N LYS A 238 5.08 -12.01 -7.18
CA LYS A 238 6.23 -12.19 -6.27
C LYS A 238 7.52 -12.37 -7.06
N PHE A 239 8.61 -11.78 -6.56
CA PHE A 239 9.97 -11.98 -7.05
C PHE A 239 10.87 -12.37 -5.87
N SER A 240 11.17 -13.66 -5.71
CA SER A 240 12.01 -14.14 -4.62
C SER A 240 13.47 -13.74 -4.85
N PHE A 241 14.15 -13.34 -3.77
CA PHE A 241 15.60 -13.23 -3.73
C PHE A 241 16.24 -14.60 -3.88
N ARG A 242 17.28 -14.69 -4.73
CA ARG A 242 17.90 -15.97 -5.09
C ARG A 242 19.36 -16.08 -4.62
N GLY A 243 20.11 -14.99 -4.68
CA GLY A 243 21.50 -14.92 -4.18
C GLY A 243 22.46 -15.74 -5.00
#